data_AF-A0A7S2R7L4-F1
#
_entry.id   AF-A0A7S2R7L4-F1
#
_cell.length_a   1.000
_cell.length_b   1.000
_cell.length_c   1.000
_cell.angle_alpha   90.00
_cell.angle_beta   90.00
_cell.angle_gamma   90.00
#
_symmetry.space_group_name_H-M   'P 1'
#
loop_
_entity.id
_entity.type
_entity.pdbx_description
1 polymer ?
#
loop_
_entity_poly.entity_id
_entity_poly.type
_entity_poly.pdbx_seq_one_letter_code
_entity_poly.pdbx_strand_id
1 'polypeptide(L)'
;RLCDASPESKPVFEISSSSNKEVLILSERVGHTCQARSDAVMEVMTKLRQDGMITGWRDELLPLAERFYDEPILLVERAAAPFLGMQQYGVHINGLVQSVKPDGQQDVTMWMARRSATKSKYPGMLDHIVAGGQPAGLGLMENVIKECMEEAGISESITKAGIKATGGISYETIEHIPEADSEKSNCVISRSMLFCYDLYLPEDFEPKVIDGEVDNFFVWSLDEVMDSMKPDFHDPIKPNCYPCIIDFLLRDGHISPEVPGYLDILRELRGGYCG
;
A
#
# COMPACT_ATOMS: atom_id res chain seq x y z
N ARG A 1 -15.47 -20.21 -6.52
CA ARG A 1 -16.04 -18.83 -6.48
C ARG A 1 -15.68 -18.00 -7.70
N LEU A 2 -14.40 -17.75 -8.02
CA LEU A 2 -14.02 -16.98 -9.23
C LEU A 2 -14.51 -17.65 -10.53
N CYS A 3 -14.35 -18.97 -10.65
CA CYS A 3 -14.89 -19.74 -11.77
C CYS A 3 -16.44 -19.69 -11.79
N ASP A 4 -17.08 -19.87 -10.63
CA ASP A 4 -18.56 -19.88 -10.52
C ASP A 4 -19.20 -18.52 -10.81
N ALA A 5 -18.48 -17.43 -10.56
CA ALA A 5 -18.92 -16.07 -10.89
C ALA A 5 -18.70 -15.71 -12.36
N SER A 6 -18.02 -16.57 -13.14
CA SER A 6 -17.90 -16.40 -14.59
C SER A 6 -19.20 -16.79 -15.29
N PRO A 7 -19.59 -16.13 -16.39
CA PRO A 7 -20.74 -16.57 -17.20
C PRO A 7 -20.53 -18.01 -17.72
N GLU A 8 -21.51 -18.91 -17.53
CA GLU A 8 -21.40 -20.31 -17.97
C GLU A 8 -21.11 -20.44 -19.49
N SER A 9 -21.65 -19.50 -20.28
CA SER A 9 -21.44 -19.45 -21.73
C SER A 9 -20.05 -18.96 -22.15
N LYS A 10 -19.33 -18.28 -21.26
CA LYS A 10 -18.01 -17.68 -21.51
C LYS A 10 -17.19 -17.67 -20.20
N PRO A 11 -16.60 -18.81 -19.82
CA PRO A 11 -15.78 -18.87 -18.61
C PRO A 11 -14.60 -17.90 -18.73
N VAL A 12 -14.37 -17.10 -17.70
CA VAL A 12 -13.27 -16.14 -17.62
C VAL A 12 -12.05 -16.81 -16.98
N PHE A 13 -12.31 -17.57 -15.91
CA PHE A 13 -11.29 -18.33 -15.21
C PHE A 13 -11.51 -19.83 -15.36
N GLU A 14 -10.41 -20.58 -15.40
CA GLU A 14 -10.40 -22.04 -15.42
C GLU A 14 -9.40 -22.55 -14.37
N ILE A 15 -9.66 -23.74 -13.81
CA ILE A 15 -8.71 -24.41 -12.93
C ILE A 15 -7.91 -25.41 -13.76
N SER A 16 -6.59 -25.25 -13.75
CA SER A 16 -5.68 -26.22 -14.33
C SER A 16 -4.94 -26.96 -13.22
N SER A 17 -4.92 -28.28 -13.28
CA SER A 17 -4.18 -29.13 -12.34
C SER A 17 -2.88 -29.61 -13.00
N SER A 18 -1.73 -29.15 -12.53
CA SER A 18 -0.42 -29.66 -12.95
C SER A 18 0.45 -29.96 -11.74
N SER A 19 1.14 -31.10 -11.74
CA SER A 19 2.12 -31.46 -10.70
C SER A 19 1.60 -31.35 -9.25
N ASN A 20 0.39 -31.85 -8.96
CA ASN A 20 -0.30 -31.76 -7.66
C ASN A 20 -0.58 -30.33 -7.15
N LYS A 21 -0.57 -29.33 -8.02
CA LYS A 21 -1.01 -27.97 -7.73
C LYS A 21 -2.18 -27.59 -8.62
N GLU A 22 -3.20 -27.03 -8.02
CA GLU A 22 -4.28 -26.36 -8.75
C GLU A 22 -3.87 -24.90 -8.95
N VAL A 23 -3.93 -24.44 -10.20
CA VAL A 23 -3.67 -23.05 -10.56
C VAL A 23 -4.89 -22.48 -11.25
N LEU A 24 -5.22 -21.24 -10.90
CA LEU A 24 -6.23 -20.46 -11.61
C LEU A 24 -5.58 -19.88 -12.86
N ILE A 25 -6.15 -20.17 -14.03
CA ILE A 25 -5.70 -19.61 -15.30
C ILE A 25 -6.80 -18.73 -15.90
N LEU A 26 -6.40 -17.76 -16.70
CA LEU A 26 -7.31 -16.96 -17.51
C LEU A 26 -7.65 -17.75 -18.78
N SER A 27 -8.94 -17.91 -19.08
CA SER A 27 -9.38 -18.67 -20.26
C SER A 27 -8.91 -17.99 -21.55
N GLU A 28 -8.43 -18.77 -22.52
CA GLU A 28 -8.05 -18.24 -23.85
C GLU A 28 -9.24 -17.55 -24.56
N ARG A 29 -10.48 -17.88 -24.16
CA ARG A 29 -11.72 -17.32 -24.73
C ARG A 29 -11.95 -15.84 -24.40
N VAL A 30 -11.23 -15.28 -23.43
CA VAL A 30 -11.34 -13.85 -23.10
C VAL A 30 -10.50 -12.96 -24.03
N GLY A 31 -9.65 -13.56 -24.86
CA GLY A 31 -8.77 -12.87 -25.80
C GLY A 31 -7.37 -12.58 -25.25
N HIS A 32 -6.56 -11.91 -26.09
CA HIS A 32 -5.12 -11.74 -25.86
C HIS A 32 -4.69 -10.29 -25.58
N THR A 33 -5.62 -9.32 -25.67
CA THR A 33 -5.31 -7.92 -25.38
C THR A 33 -5.52 -7.60 -23.91
N CYS A 34 -4.76 -6.64 -23.37
CA CYS A 34 -4.93 -6.14 -22.01
C CYS A 34 -6.38 -5.68 -21.76
N GLN A 35 -6.96 -4.92 -22.70
CA GLN A 35 -8.35 -4.46 -22.60
C GLN A 35 -9.36 -5.62 -22.51
N ALA A 36 -9.31 -6.58 -23.42
CA ALA A 36 -10.30 -7.66 -23.46
C ALA A 36 -10.25 -8.54 -22.20
N ARG A 37 -9.04 -8.77 -21.67
CA ARG A 37 -8.83 -9.48 -20.40
C ARG A 37 -9.34 -8.68 -19.21
N SER A 38 -9.07 -7.37 -19.18
CA SER A 38 -9.54 -6.46 -18.12
C SER A 38 -11.06 -6.43 -18.06
N ASP A 39 -11.73 -6.28 -19.20
CA ASP A 39 -13.20 -6.24 -19.29
C ASP A 39 -13.83 -7.54 -18.79
N ALA A 40 -13.28 -8.69 -19.22
CA ALA A 40 -13.77 -10.00 -18.79
C ALA A 40 -13.58 -10.24 -17.29
N VAL A 41 -12.43 -9.88 -16.74
CA VAL A 41 -12.17 -9.99 -15.29
C VAL A 41 -13.06 -9.02 -14.50
N MET A 42 -13.25 -7.79 -14.99
CA MET A 42 -14.12 -6.79 -14.36
C MET A 42 -15.56 -7.26 -14.22
N GLU A 43 -16.09 -8.00 -15.20
CA GLU A 43 -17.43 -8.60 -15.14
C GLU A 43 -17.56 -9.55 -13.93
N VAL A 44 -16.59 -10.46 -13.76
CA VAL A 44 -16.54 -11.39 -12.63
C VAL A 44 -16.39 -10.65 -11.30
N MET A 45 -15.49 -9.67 -11.22
CA MET A 45 -15.26 -8.91 -9.99
C MET A 45 -16.47 -8.05 -9.61
N THR A 46 -17.19 -7.52 -10.59
CA THR A 46 -18.44 -6.79 -10.36
C THR A 46 -19.53 -7.72 -9.81
N LYS A 47 -19.63 -8.95 -10.32
CA LYS A 47 -20.56 -9.95 -9.78
C LYS A 47 -20.23 -10.28 -8.32
N LEU A 48 -18.95 -10.51 -8.00
CA LEU A 48 -18.51 -10.76 -6.63
C LEU A 48 -18.72 -9.55 -5.71
N ARG A 49 -18.61 -8.32 -6.22
CA ARG A 49 -19.01 -7.10 -5.50
C ARG A 49 -20.51 -7.08 -5.20
N GLN A 50 -21.36 -7.39 -6.19
CA GLN A 50 -22.82 -7.44 -6.01
C GLN A 50 -23.24 -8.50 -4.99
N ASP A 51 -22.51 -9.61 -4.92
CA ASP A 51 -22.73 -10.68 -3.95
C ASP A 51 -22.13 -10.35 -2.56
N GLY A 52 -21.59 -9.12 -2.38
CA GLY A 52 -21.05 -8.63 -1.11
C GLY A 52 -19.67 -9.16 -0.74
N MET A 53 -19.04 -9.95 -1.61
CA MET A 53 -17.72 -10.53 -1.34
C MET A 53 -16.60 -9.50 -1.47
N ILE A 54 -16.64 -8.67 -2.51
CA ILE A 54 -15.67 -7.60 -2.73
C ILE A 54 -16.27 -6.31 -2.19
N THR A 55 -15.59 -5.72 -1.20
CA THR A 55 -15.99 -4.45 -0.56
C THR A 55 -14.89 -3.39 -0.73
N GLY A 56 -15.25 -2.11 -0.51
CA GLY A 56 -14.29 -1.01 -0.61
C GLY A 56 -13.78 -0.75 -2.03
N TRP A 57 -14.70 -0.86 -3.01
CA TRP A 57 -14.49 -0.46 -4.41
C TRP A 57 -14.12 1.03 -4.50
N ARG A 58 -13.17 1.37 -5.37
CA ARG A 58 -12.56 2.72 -5.47
C ARG A 58 -12.56 3.29 -6.89
N ASP A 59 -12.95 2.50 -7.89
CA ASP A 59 -12.85 2.89 -9.31
C ASP A 59 -11.39 3.24 -9.69
N GLU A 60 -10.46 2.44 -9.17
CA GLU A 60 -9.02 2.61 -9.34
C GLU A 60 -8.41 1.29 -9.83
N LEU A 61 -7.91 1.32 -11.06
CA LEU A 61 -7.33 0.15 -11.71
C LEU A 61 -5.85 -0.01 -11.37
N LEU A 62 -5.49 -1.23 -10.94
CA LEU A 62 -4.12 -1.66 -10.72
C LEU A 62 -3.65 -2.55 -11.88
N PRO A 63 -2.37 -2.43 -12.31
CA PRO A 63 -1.83 -3.31 -13.33
C PRO A 63 -1.53 -4.70 -12.78
N LEU A 64 -1.96 -5.74 -13.50
CA LEU A 64 -1.49 -7.11 -13.30
C LEU A 64 -0.42 -7.40 -14.34
N ALA A 65 0.82 -7.58 -13.88
CA ALA A 65 1.99 -7.90 -14.71
C ALA A 65 2.85 -8.95 -14.01
N GLU A 66 3.80 -9.57 -14.73
CA GLU A 66 4.77 -10.50 -14.14
C GLU A 66 5.74 -9.74 -13.23
N ARG A 67 6.25 -8.59 -13.69
CA ARG A 67 7.10 -7.68 -12.93
C ARG A 67 6.59 -6.25 -13.01
N PHE A 68 7.06 -5.42 -12.09
CA PHE A 68 6.61 -4.03 -11.97
C PHE A 68 6.79 -3.19 -13.25
N TYR A 69 7.87 -3.43 -14.01
CA TYR A 69 8.21 -2.67 -15.22
C TYR A 69 7.73 -3.33 -16.52
N ASP A 70 7.04 -4.46 -16.44
CA ASP A 70 6.53 -5.15 -17.62
C ASP A 70 5.19 -4.53 -18.06
N GLU A 71 4.86 -4.71 -19.33
CA GLU A 71 3.55 -4.31 -19.85
C GLU A 71 2.42 -5.09 -19.15
N PRO A 72 1.34 -4.41 -18.69
CA PRO A 72 0.24 -5.08 -18.01
C PRO A 72 -0.45 -6.14 -18.88
N ILE A 73 -0.62 -7.34 -18.31
CA ILE A 73 -1.39 -8.43 -18.90
C ILE A 73 -2.89 -8.08 -18.90
N LEU A 74 -3.35 -7.46 -17.82
CA LEU A 74 -4.67 -6.86 -17.66
C LEU A 74 -4.66 -5.83 -16.52
N LEU A 75 -5.76 -5.08 -16.38
CA LEU A 75 -6.01 -4.16 -15.29
C LEU A 75 -7.14 -4.71 -14.41
N VAL A 76 -7.00 -4.56 -13.10
CA VAL A 76 -7.94 -5.08 -12.11
C VAL A 76 -8.28 -4.00 -11.11
N GLU A 77 -9.55 -3.91 -10.73
CA GLU A 77 -9.96 -2.99 -9.67
C GLU A 77 -9.20 -3.26 -8.37
N ARG A 78 -8.74 -2.19 -7.70
CA ARG A 78 -7.94 -2.27 -6.47
C ARG A 78 -8.55 -3.13 -5.37
N ALA A 79 -9.87 -3.10 -5.20
CA ALA A 79 -10.57 -3.91 -4.21
C ALA A 79 -10.54 -5.42 -4.53
N ALA A 80 -10.38 -5.78 -5.80
CA ALA A 80 -10.38 -7.16 -6.28
C ALA A 80 -8.98 -7.79 -6.33
N ALA A 81 -7.92 -6.98 -6.29
CA ALA A 81 -6.53 -7.46 -6.38
C ALA A 81 -6.19 -8.60 -5.38
N PRO A 82 -6.61 -8.58 -4.09
CA PRO A 82 -6.34 -9.68 -3.17
C PRO A 82 -7.00 -11.02 -3.54
N PHE A 83 -8.13 -10.99 -4.27
CA PHE A 83 -8.82 -12.20 -4.72
C PHE A 83 -8.04 -12.94 -5.81
N LEU A 84 -7.20 -12.22 -6.54
CA LEU A 84 -6.28 -12.78 -7.54
C LEU A 84 -4.87 -12.97 -6.99
N GLY A 85 -4.64 -12.66 -5.71
CA GLY A 85 -3.30 -12.67 -5.11
C GLY A 85 -2.32 -11.75 -5.82
N MET A 86 -2.80 -10.65 -6.41
CA MET A 86 -1.95 -9.74 -7.18
C MET A 86 -0.91 -9.06 -6.30
N GLN A 87 0.28 -8.83 -6.86
CA GLN A 87 1.22 -7.88 -6.29
C GLN A 87 0.62 -6.47 -6.38
N GLN A 88 0.50 -5.81 -5.23
CA GLN A 88 0.05 -4.43 -5.13
C GLN A 88 1.24 -3.54 -4.80
N TYR A 89 1.26 -2.37 -5.44
CA TYR A 89 2.32 -1.38 -5.27
C TYR A 89 1.75 -0.11 -4.62
N GLY A 90 2.57 0.57 -3.84
CA GLY A 90 2.21 1.84 -3.23
C GLY A 90 3.44 2.69 -2.96
N VAL A 91 3.22 3.98 -2.71
CA VAL A 91 4.26 4.94 -2.33
C VAL A 91 4.00 5.40 -0.90
N HIS A 92 5.06 5.48 -0.10
CA HIS A 92 5.00 5.91 1.30
C HIS A 92 6.09 6.95 1.54
N ILE A 93 5.71 8.09 2.13
CA ILE A 93 6.58 9.25 2.25
C ILE A 93 6.76 9.61 3.72
N ASN A 94 7.99 9.55 4.21
CA ASN A 94 8.36 10.13 5.51
C ASN A 94 8.53 11.64 5.33
N GLY A 95 7.60 12.44 5.88
CA GLY A 95 7.72 13.91 5.88
C GLY A 95 8.61 14.35 7.02
N LEU A 96 9.83 14.77 6.73
CA LEU A 96 10.85 15.06 7.74
C LEU A 96 11.14 16.55 7.80
N VAL A 97 11.33 17.07 9.00
CA VAL A 97 11.90 18.41 9.20
C VAL A 97 13.18 18.26 9.98
N GLN A 98 14.27 18.77 9.39
CA GLN A 98 15.57 18.80 10.03
C GLN A 98 15.81 20.21 10.58
N SER A 99 16.11 20.30 11.88
CA SER A 99 16.50 21.54 12.54
C SER A 99 17.81 21.35 13.31
N VAL A 100 18.35 22.44 13.86
CA VAL A 100 19.56 22.41 14.68
C VAL A 100 19.23 22.87 16.09
N LYS A 101 19.49 22.01 17.09
CA LYS A 101 19.31 22.33 18.50
C LYS A 101 20.31 23.42 18.96
N PRO A 102 20.02 24.13 20.06
CA PRO A 102 20.95 25.13 20.61
C PRO A 102 22.35 24.59 20.96
N ASP A 103 22.48 23.29 21.20
CA ASP A 103 23.75 22.61 21.46
C ASP A 103 24.51 22.19 20.18
N GLY A 104 23.96 22.51 19.01
CA GLY A 104 24.53 22.21 17.70
C GLY A 104 24.22 20.81 17.16
N GLN A 105 23.46 19.99 17.89
CA GLN A 105 23.03 18.68 17.40
C GLN A 105 21.90 18.83 16.37
N GLN A 106 21.90 17.97 15.35
CA GLN A 106 20.79 17.89 14.42
C GLN A 106 19.58 17.25 15.12
N ASP A 107 18.40 17.82 14.89
CA ASP A 107 17.13 17.27 15.31
C ASP A 107 16.32 16.91 14.07
N VAL A 108 15.70 15.74 14.09
CA VAL A 108 14.79 15.31 13.04
C VAL A 108 13.43 15.09 13.68
N THR A 109 12.42 15.68 13.09
CA THR A 109 11.02 15.44 13.43
C THR A 109 10.28 14.91 12.21
N MET A 110 9.20 14.18 12.46
CA MET A 110 8.38 13.54 11.43
C MET A 110 6.96 14.10 11.49
N TRP A 111 6.49 14.59 10.34
CA TRP A 111 5.08 14.87 10.12
C TRP A 111 4.30 13.57 9.99
N MET A 112 3.20 13.52 10.73
CA MET A 112 2.23 12.44 10.76
C MET A 112 0.86 13.00 10.39
N ALA A 113 0.00 12.13 9.86
CA ALA A 113 -1.37 12.49 9.52
C ALA A 113 -2.36 11.67 10.34
N ARG A 114 -3.55 12.21 10.56
CA ARG A 114 -4.74 11.44 10.96
C ARG A 114 -5.62 11.20 9.75
N ARG A 115 -5.95 9.94 9.50
CA ARG A 115 -6.86 9.58 8.40
C ARG A 115 -8.25 10.10 8.69
N SER A 116 -8.92 10.59 7.65
CA SER A 116 -10.32 10.97 7.74
C SER A 116 -11.19 9.80 8.23
N ALA A 117 -12.18 10.12 9.06
CA ALA A 117 -13.14 9.14 9.59
C ALA A 117 -13.99 8.47 8.48
N THR A 118 -14.03 9.04 7.27
CA THR A 118 -14.79 8.52 6.13
C THR A 118 -13.98 7.54 5.26
N LYS A 119 -12.68 7.35 5.52
CA LYS A 119 -11.84 6.42 4.73
C LYS A 119 -12.36 4.99 4.85
N SER A 120 -12.43 4.28 3.72
CA SER A 120 -12.96 2.92 3.66
C SER A 120 -12.13 1.88 4.44
N LYS A 121 -10.84 2.16 4.66
CA LYS A 121 -9.91 1.32 5.42
C LYS A 121 -9.24 2.18 6.48
N TYR A 122 -9.14 1.65 7.70
CA TYR A 122 -8.44 2.29 8.81
C TYR A 122 -8.90 3.74 9.07
N PRO A 123 -10.22 4.03 9.16
CA PRO A 123 -10.71 5.38 9.41
C PRO A 123 -10.20 5.89 10.77
N GLY A 124 -9.75 7.15 10.84
CA GLY A 124 -9.31 7.78 12.09
C GLY A 124 -7.95 7.33 12.63
N MET A 125 -7.32 6.28 12.07
CA MET A 125 -5.98 5.83 12.48
C MET A 125 -4.90 6.81 12.04
N LEU A 126 -3.72 6.73 12.66
CA LEU A 126 -2.55 7.51 12.25
C LEU A 126 -1.96 6.97 10.95
N ASP A 127 -1.34 7.85 10.15
CA ASP A 127 -0.73 7.54 8.86
C ASP A 127 0.56 8.35 8.68
N HIS A 128 1.31 8.04 7.62
CA HIS A 128 2.33 8.96 7.13
C HIS A 128 1.69 10.30 6.72
N ILE A 129 2.51 11.35 6.59
CA ILE A 129 2.06 12.61 5.97
C ILE A 129 1.39 12.36 4.61
N VAL A 130 1.91 11.43 3.81
CA VAL A 130 1.41 11.08 2.47
C VAL A 130 1.63 9.58 2.20
N ALA A 131 0.60 8.87 1.74
CA ALA A 131 0.71 7.48 1.30
C ALA A 131 -0.39 7.05 0.31
N GLY A 132 0.02 6.69 -0.91
CA GLY A 132 -0.90 6.33 -2.00
C GLY A 132 -0.71 4.91 -2.53
N GLY A 133 -1.77 4.34 -3.13
CA GLY A 133 -1.60 3.17 -4.01
C GLY A 133 -0.91 3.59 -5.32
N GLN A 134 -0.24 2.68 -6.01
CA GLN A 134 0.32 2.96 -7.33
C GLN A 134 -0.68 2.55 -8.42
N PRO A 135 -1.38 3.49 -9.06
CA PRO A 135 -2.37 3.18 -10.09
C PRO A 135 -1.68 2.78 -11.42
N ALA A 136 -2.45 2.16 -12.30
CA ALA A 136 -2.01 1.91 -13.67
C ALA A 136 -1.82 3.24 -14.44
N GLY A 137 -0.78 3.30 -15.29
CA GLY A 137 -0.54 4.41 -16.20
C GLY A 137 0.14 5.64 -15.59
N LEU A 138 0.57 5.58 -14.33
CA LEU A 138 1.31 6.64 -13.66
C LEU A 138 2.71 6.14 -13.25
N GLY A 139 3.74 6.95 -13.44
CA GLY A 139 5.08 6.68 -12.91
C GLY A 139 5.14 6.88 -11.39
N LEU A 140 6.14 6.29 -10.73
CA LEU A 140 6.29 6.40 -9.27
C LEU A 140 6.43 7.85 -8.78
N MET A 141 7.30 8.64 -9.42
CA MET A 141 7.51 10.03 -9.02
C MET A 141 6.30 10.92 -9.38
N GLU A 142 5.60 10.60 -10.47
CA GLU A 142 4.36 11.30 -10.83
C GLU A 142 3.28 11.05 -9.77
N ASN A 143 3.17 9.80 -9.29
CA ASN A 143 2.26 9.45 -8.20
C ASN A 143 2.66 10.13 -6.88
N VAL A 144 3.94 10.09 -6.51
CA VAL A 144 4.47 10.83 -5.34
C VAL A 144 4.07 12.30 -5.38
N ILE A 145 4.25 12.97 -6.53
CA ILE A 145 3.89 14.39 -6.68
C ILE A 145 2.38 14.62 -6.58
N LYS A 146 1.58 13.76 -7.22
CA LYS A 146 0.11 13.80 -7.14
C LYS A 146 -0.36 13.68 -5.69
N GLU A 147 0.04 12.61 -5.01
CA GLU A 147 -0.38 12.30 -3.62
C GLU A 147 0.10 13.38 -2.65
N CYS A 148 1.34 13.88 -2.82
CA CYS A 148 1.85 15.01 -2.04
C CYS A 148 0.96 16.25 -2.11
N MET A 149 0.45 16.56 -3.31
CA MET A 149 -0.42 17.71 -3.53
C MET A 149 -1.84 17.46 -3.01
N GLU A 150 -2.41 16.29 -3.27
CA GLU A 150 -3.79 15.94 -2.94
C GLU A 150 -4.01 15.69 -1.44
N GLU A 151 -3.08 15.02 -0.75
CA GLU A 151 -3.27 14.68 0.67
C GLU A 151 -2.78 15.82 1.59
N ALA A 152 -1.65 16.45 1.26
CA ALA A 152 -0.93 17.36 2.17
C ALA A 152 -0.65 18.76 1.61
N GLY A 153 -1.08 19.08 0.39
CA GLY A 153 -0.86 20.39 -0.23
C GLY A 153 0.62 20.71 -0.50
N ILE A 154 1.47 19.68 -0.59
CA ILE A 154 2.90 19.83 -0.86
C ILE A 154 3.10 20.00 -2.37
N SER A 155 3.44 21.22 -2.79
CA SER A 155 3.67 21.53 -4.20
C SER A 155 4.76 20.67 -4.83
N GLU A 156 4.65 20.44 -6.14
CA GLU A 156 5.68 19.74 -6.93
C GLU A 156 7.09 20.31 -6.72
N SER A 157 7.23 21.63 -6.62
CA SER A 157 8.53 22.28 -6.38
C SER A 157 9.13 21.93 -5.01
N ILE A 158 8.30 21.85 -3.96
CA ILE A 158 8.76 21.45 -2.62
C ILE A 158 9.11 19.96 -2.63
N THR A 159 8.22 19.13 -3.18
CA THR A 159 8.44 17.69 -3.31
C THR A 159 9.76 17.41 -4.02
N LYS A 160 9.98 17.95 -5.22
CA LYS A 160 11.21 17.71 -6.01
C LYS A 160 12.48 18.25 -5.34
N ALA A 161 12.38 19.27 -4.49
CA ALA A 161 13.55 19.82 -3.80
C ALA A 161 14.03 18.93 -2.64
N GLY A 162 13.11 18.23 -1.96
CA GLY A 162 13.42 17.48 -0.73
C GLY A 162 13.31 15.96 -0.83
N ILE A 163 12.62 15.43 -1.85
CA ILE A 163 12.30 13.99 -1.93
C ILE A 163 13.52 13.15 -2.32
N LYS A 164 13.68 12.00 -1.66
CA LYS A 164 14.67 10.96 -1.99
C LYS A 164 14.02 9.60 -1.89
N ALA A 165 14.25 8.73 -2.88
CA ALA A 165 13.88 7.33 -2.78
C ALA A 165 14.82 6.63 -1.81
N THR A 166 14.29 5.81 -0.89
CA THR A 166 15.06 5.19 0.20
C THR A 166 14.98 3.67 0.24
N GLY A 167 14.18 3.06 -0.63
CA GLY A 167 14.09 1.61 -0.80
C GLY A 167 12.65 1.17 -0.98
N GLY A 168 12.33 -0.04 -0.53
CA GLY A 168 10.95 -0.47 -0.46
C GLY A 168 10.74 -1.67 0.44
N ILE A 169 9.53 -1.80 0.97
CA ILE A 169 9.12 -2.87 1.89
C ILE A 169 8.30 -3.89 1.10
N SER A 170 8.55 -5.18 1.30
CA SER A 170 7.69 -6.24 0.75
C SER A 170 7.19 -7.18 1.84
N TYR A 171 5.89 -7.48 1.81
CA TYR A 171 5.27 -8.45 2.71
C TYR A 171 4.01 -9.05 2.08
N GLU A 172 3.56 -10.16 2.65
CA GLU A 172 2.31 -10.84 2.28
C GLU A 172 1.45 -11.05 3.52
N THR A 173 0.14 -10.86 3.37
CA THR A 173 -0.85 -11.20 4.41
C THR A 173 -1.91 -12.13 3.84
N ILE A 174 -2.42 -13.02 4.69
CA ILE A 174 -3.55 -13.89 4.39
C ILE A 174 -4.72 -13.43 5.24
N GLU A 175 -5.79 -12.99 4.59
CA GLU A 175 -7.02 -12.56 5.25
C GLU A 175 -8.09 -13.63 5.03
N HIS A 176 -8.62 -14.17 6.13
CA HIS A 176 -9.73 -15.11 6.07
C HIS A 176 -11.04 -14.35 5.86
N ILE A 177 -11.79 -14.73 4.83
CA ILE A 177 -13.14 -14.22 4.58
C ILE A 177 -14.09 -14.99 5.49
N PRO A 178 -14.78 -14.32 6.44
CA PRO A 178 -15.75 -14.97 7.30
C PRO A 178 -16.92 -15.53 6.45
N GLU A 179 -17.22 -16.81 6.60
CA GLU A 179 -18.41 -17.45 6.01
C GLU A 179 -19.25 -18.09 7.10
N ALA A 180 -20.57 -17.96 6.95
CA ALA A 180 -21.51 -18.40 7.97
C ALA A 180 -21.62 -19.93 8.10
N ASP A 181 -21.17 -20.72 7.10
CA ASP A 181 -21.58 -22.14 7.00
C ASP A 181 -20.61 -23.08 6.21
N SER A 182 -19.30 -22.81 6.14
CA SER A 182 -18.37 -23.72 5.44
C SER A 182 -17.19 -24.20 6.29
N GLU A 183 -16.93 -25.51 6.28
CA GLU A 183 -15.70 -26.13 6.82
C GLU A 183 -14.42 -25.69 6.09
N LYS A 184 -14.56 -25.05 4.92
CA LYS A 184 -13.47 -24.43 4.17
C LYS A 184 -13.44 -22.94 4.47
N SER A 185 -12.39 -22.47 5.13
CA SER A 185 -12.14 -21.04 5.29
C SER A 185 -11.61 -20.48 3.97
N ASN A 186 -12.42 -19.67 3.29
CA ASN A 186 -11.93 -18.93 2.13
C ASN A 186 -10.98 -17.82 2.60
N CYS A 187 -9.92 -17.58 1.86
CA CYS A 187 -8.97 -16.53 2.15
C CYS A 187 -8.60 -15.75 0.89
N VAL A 188 -8.12 -14.54 1.11
CA VAL A 188 -7.47 -13.72 0.09
C VAL A 188 -6.03 -13.48 0.51
N ILE A 189 -5.17 -13.26 -0.49
CA ILE A 189 -3.75 -12.99 -0.27
C ILE A 189 -3.51 -11.56 -0.71
N SER A 190 -3.06 -10.72 0.21
CA SER A 190 -2.62 -9.36 -0.10
C SER A 190 -1.10 -9.37 -0.18
N ARG A 191 -0.55 -9.10 -1.36
CA ARG A 191 0.90 -8.95 -1.56
C ARG A 191 1.22 -7.48 -1.73
N SER A 192 2.09 -6.93 -0.90
CA SER A 192 2.40 -5.50 -0.91
C SER A 192 3.86 -5.27 -1.21
N MET A 193 4.13 -4.31 -2.09
CA MET A 193 5.43 -3.67 -2.29
C MET A 193 5.23 -2.17 -2.10
N LEU A 194 5.86 -1.61 -1.07
CA LEU A 194 5.76 -0.20 -0.73
C LEU A 194 7.07 0.48 -1.09
N PHE A 195 7.06 1.37 -2.08
CA PHE A 195 8.20 2.23 -2.41
C PHE A 195 8.30 3.34 -1.35
N CYS A 196 9.43 3.41 -0.67
CA CYS A 196 9.66 4.36 0.41
C CYS A 196 10.42 5.58 -0.08
N TYR A 197 10.01 6.74 0.43
CA TYR A 197 10.65 8.01 0.16
C TYR A 197 10.82 8.80 1.46
N ASP A 198 11.91 9.55 1.56
CA ASP A 198 12.09 10.56 2.60
C ASP A 198 11.96 11.93 1.94
N LEU A 199 11.12 12.80 2.51
CA LEU A 199 10.88 14.15 2.03
C LEU A 199 11.27 15.15 3.11
N TYR A 200 12.42 15.79 2.95
CA TYR A 200 12.82 16.89 3.83
C TYR A 200 12.06 18.16 3.45
N LEU A 201 11.23 18.63 4.36
CA LEU A 201 10.39 19.82 4.23
C LEU A 201 11.09 21.03 4.87
N PRO A 202 10.84 22.25 4.35
CA PRO A 202 11.26 23.48 5.03
C PRO A 202 10.76 23.54 6.47
N GLU A 203 11.53 24.15 7.38
CA GLU A 203 11.14 24.29 8.79
C GLU A 203 9.84 25.08 8.98
N ASP A 204 9.54 26.00 8.07
CA ASP A 204 8.33 26.83 8.07
C ASP A 204 7.18 26.24 7.24
N PHE A 205 7.32 25.02 6.73
CA PHE A 205 6.27 24.36 5.96
C PHE A 205 5.21 23.75 6.88
N GLU A 206 3.95 24.08 6.60
CA GLU A 206 2.78 23.47 7.23
C GLU A 206 1.92 22.74 6.18
N PRO A 207 1.71 21.41 6.32
CA PRO A 207 0.83 20.67 5.43
C PRO A 207 -0.63 21.09 5.58
N LYS A 208 -1.40 20.93 4.51
CA LYS A 208 -2.82 21.31 4.45
C LYS A 208 -3.65 20.16 3.95
N VAL A 209 -4.82 19.97 4.57
CA VAL A 209 -5.83 19.03 4.08
C VAL A 209 -6.45 19.62 2.82
N ILE A 210 -6.41 18.87 1.70
CA ILE A 210 -6.92 19.35 0.41
C ILE A 210 -8.13 18.54 -0.07
N ASP A 211 -8.01 17.21 -0.14
CA ASP A 211 -9.03 16.35 -0.75
C ASP A 211 -10.03 15.70 0.23
N GLY A 212 -9.79 15.86 1.54
CA GLY A 212 -10.63 15.30 2.62
C GLY A 212 -10.27 13.86 3.02
N GLU A 213 -9.18 13.30 2.51
CA GLU A 213 -8.67 11.99 2.93
C GLU A 213 -7.92 12.01 4.28
N VAL A 214 -7.41 13.19 4.65
CA VAL A 214 -6.76 13.49 5.92
C VAL A 214 -7.66 14.39 6.76
N ASP A 215 -7.71 14.17 8.07
CA ASP A 215 -8.44 15.01 9.03
C ASP A 215 -7.57 16.16 9.53
N ASN A 216 -6.35 15.83 9.99
CA ASN A 216 -5.37 16.81 10.44
C ASN A 216 -3.94 16.26 10.38
N PHE A 217 -2.97 17.16 10.51
CA PHE A 217 -1.54 16.85 10.61
C PHE A 217 -1.00 17.22 11.99
N PHE A 218 0.08 16.56 12.39
CA PHE A 218 0.86 16.88 13.59
C PHE A 218 2.30 16.43 13.38
N VAL A 219 3.22 17.01 14.16
CA VAL A 219 4.65 16.71 14.07
C VAL A 219 5.11 16.04 15.37
N TRP A 220 5.95 15.02 15.24
CA TRP A 220 6.52 14.28 16.36
C TRP A 220 8.03 14.22 16.25
N SER A 221 8.69 14.27 17.40
CA SER A 221 10.06 13.78 17.54
C SER A 221 10.16 12.29 17.22
N LEU A 222 11.36 11.80 16.87
CA LEU A 222 11.54 10.37 16.62
C LEU A 222 11.27 9.51 17.86
N ASP A 223 11.50 10.04 19.06
CA ASP A 223 11.16 9.38 20.33
C ASP A 223 9.63 9.23 20.48
N GLU A 224 8.85 10.26 20.14
CA GLU A 224 7.38 10.18 20.14
C GLU A 224 6.87 9.20 19.08
N VAL A 225 7.50 9.15 17.90
CA VAL A 225 7.21 8.14 16.88
C VAL A 225 7.47 6.73 17.41
N MET A 226 8.62 6.49 18.06
CA MET A 226 8.95 5.22 18.70
C MET A 226 7.94 4.84 19.80
N ASP A 227 7.54 5.79 20.63
CA ASP A 227 6.54 5.57 21.67
C ASP A 227 5.16 5.21 21.10
N SER A 228 4.77 5.84 19.99
CA SER A 228 3.52 5.54 19.29
C SER A 228 3.46 4.14 18.68
N MET A 229 4.61 3.48 18.52
CA MET A 229 4.69 2.14 17.95
C MET A 229 4.60 1.01 18.99
N LYS A 230 4.50 1.34 20.28
CA LYS A 230 4.36 0.33 21.33
C LYS A 230 3.03 -0.43 21.20
N PRO A 231 3.00 -1.76 21.46
CA PRO A 231 1.78 -2.56 21.32
C PRO A 231 0.59 -2.10 22.18
N ASP A 232 0.85 -1.39 23.28
CA ASP A 232 -0.14 -0.85 24.21
C ASP A 232 -0.46 0.64 23.96
N PHE A 233 0.07 1.23 22.90
CA PHE A 233 -0.24 2.61 22.54
C PHE A 233 -1.71 2.73 22.11
N HIS A 234 -2.42 3.68 22.70
CA HIS A 234 -3.88 3.80 22.62
C HIS A 234 -4.41 4.25 21.25
N ASP A 235 -3.57 4.88 20.42
CA ASP A 235 -3.94 5.48 19.15
C ASP A 235 -3.11 4.87 18.01
N PRO A 236 -3.58 3.76 17.41
CA PRO A 236 -2.75 2.92 16.57
C PRO A 236 -2.47 3.55 15.20
N ILE A 237 -1.28 3.26 14.67
CA ILE A 237 -0.89 3.60 13.31
C ILE A 237 -1.51 2.59 12.34
N LYS A 238 -1.86 3.05 11.13
CA LYS A 238 -2.30 2.18 10.04
C LYS A 238 -1.23 1.10 9.77
N PRO A 239 -1.60 -0.19 9.68
CA PRO A 239 -0.64 -1.30 9.74
C PRO A 239 0.55 -1.22 8.78
N ASN A 240 0.33 -0.76 7.54
CA ASN A 240 1.38 -0.72 6.53
C ASN A 240 2.37 0.46 6.71
N CYS A 241 2.13 1.35 7.69
CA CYS A 241 3.05 2.45 7.97
C CYS A 241 4.15 2.06 8.95
N TYR A 242 3.86 1.17 9.90
CA TYR A 242 4.85 0.62 10.83
C TYR A 242 6.15 0.17 10.13
N PRO A 243 6.13 -0.73 9.13
CA PRO A 243 7.37 -1.20 8.52
C PRO A 243 8.13 -0.09 7.78
N CYS A 244 7.46 0.91 7.19
CA CYS A 244 8.12 2.03 6.53
C CYS A 244 8.78 2.99 7.53
N ILE A 245 8.12 3.25 8.66
CA ILE A 245 8.67 4.06 9.75
C ILE A 245 9.86 3.33 10.38
N ILE A 246 9.74 2.03 10.65
CA ILE A 246 10.85 1.21 11.17
C ILE A 246 12.03 1.24 10.20
N ASP A 247 11.81 1.07 8.90
CA ASP A 247 12.86 1.19 7.87
C ASP A 247 13.57 2.55 7.93
N PHE A 248 12.82 3.65 8.08
CA PHE A 248 13.39 4.97 8.28
C PHE A 248 14.26 5.05 9.55
N LEU A 249 13.75 4.60 10.69
CA LEU A 249 14.47 4.69 11.96
C LEU A 249 15.74 3.84 12.00
N LEU A 250 15.77 2.72 11.27
CA LEU A 250 16.98 1.91 11.07
C LEU A 250 18.01 2.65 10.19
N ARG A 251 17.57 3.30 9.10
CA ARG A 251 18.45 4.05 8.18
C ARG A 251 19.00 5.34 8.80
N ASP A 252 18.19 6.01 9.60
CA ASP A 252 18.57 7.21 10.35
C ASP A 252 19.54 6.89 11.50
N GLY A 253 19.55 5.63 11.97
CA GLY A 253 20.36 5.18 13.10
C GLY A 253 19.73 5.45 14.46
N HIS A 254 18.47 5.89 14.48
CA HIS A 254 17.69 6.08 15.71
C HIS A 254 17.43 4.74 16.42
N ILE A 255 17.28 3.65 15.66
CA ILE A 255 17.32 2.29 16.21
C ILE A 255 18.74 1.74 16.06
N SER A 256 19.39 1.42 17.18
CA SER A 256 20.75 0.88 17.21
C SER A 256 20.81 -0.60 16.78
N PRO A 257 21.87 -1.03 16.06
CA PRO A 257 22.15 -2.44 15.79
C PRO A 257 22.30 -3.33 17.04
N GLU A 258 22.52 -2.74 18.21
CA GLU A 258 22.61 -3.44 19.50
C GLU A 258 21.23 -3.85 20.07
N VAL A 259 20.13 -3.36 19.47
CA VAL A 259 18.77 -3.74 19.87
C VAL A 259 18.50 -5.20 19.46
N PRO A 260 18.11 -6.09 20.39
CA PRO A 260 17.78 -7.47 20.06
C PRO A 260 16.70 -7.57 18.97
N GLY A 261 16.93 -8.42 17.96
CA GLY A 261 16.02 -8.61 16.83
C GLY A 261 16.25 -7.67 15.64
N TYR A 262 17.24 -6.77 15.68
CA TYR A 262 17.57 -5.85 14.58
C TYR A 262 17.71 -6.56 13.22
N LEU A 263 18.48 -7.66 13.17
CA LEU A 263 18.69 -8.44 11.94
C LEU A 263 17.43 -9.19 11.48
N ASP A 264 16.57 -9.61 12.42
CA ASP A 264 15.31 -10.24 12.08
C ASP A 264 14.38 -9.22 11.42
N ILE A 265 14.26 -8.01 11.98
CA ILE A 265 13.48 -6.92 11.40
C ILE A 265 13.98 -6.61 9.98
N LEU A 266 15.29 -6.44 9.77
CA LEU A 266 15.85 -6.18 8.43
C LEU A 266 15.46 -7.26 7.41
N ARG A 267 15.42 -8.53 7.82
CA ARG A 267 14.97 -9.63 6.97
C ARG A 267 13.47 -9.55 6.69
N GLU A 268 12.65 -9.36 7.72
CA GLU A 268 11.19 -9.34 7.59
C GLU A 268 10.69 -8.17 6.73
N LEU A 269 11.37 -7.01 6.75
CA LEU A 269 11.02 -5.86 5.92
C LEU A 269 11.17 -6.13 4.40
N ARG A 270 11.76 -7.28 4.01
CA ARG A 270 11.91 -7.74 2.62
C ARG A 270 11.41 -9.19 2.44
N GLY A 271 10.54 -9.65 3.35
CA GLY A 271 10.09 -11.05 3.38
C GLY A 271 9.07 -11.42 2.30
N GLY A 272 8.37 -10.43 1.71
CA GLY A 272 7.40 -10.65 0.64
C GLY A 272 8.01 -10.68 -0.75
N TYR A 273 7.23 -11.16 -1.73
CA TYR A 273 7.57 -11.10 -3.15
C TYR A 273 7.73 -9.65 -3.64
N CYS A 274 8.76 -9.40 -4.45
CA CYS A 274 9.09 -8.06 -4.96
C CYS A 274 9.16 -7.98 -6.51
N GLY A 275 8.86 -9.07 -7.21
CA GLY A 275 9.06 -9.22 -8.66
C GLY A 275 10.27 -10.05 -9.01
#